data_AF-A0A965PF49-F1
#
_entry.id   AF-A0A965PF49-F1
#
_cell.length_a   1.000
_cell.length_b   1.000
_cell.length_c   1.000
_cell.angle_alpha   90.00
_cell.angle_beta   90.00
_cell.angle_gamma   90.00
#
_symmetry.space_group_name_H-M   'P 1'
#
loop_
_entity.id
_entity.type
_entity.pdbx_description
1 polymer ?
#
loop_
_entity_poly.entity_id
_entity_poly.type
_entity_poly.pdbx_seq_one_letter_code
_entity_poly.pdbx_strand_id
1 'polypeptide(L)'
;MTYITQSQISRLKKASGTGAKTRGIFANGLAETVIELNDILSKITIDKRMDVINAGMPAAINVYKSLIPISKKEHKISTFAKGVGKSGGNADYRYIVKPGNLQRSIKGLSQLLKKYKWNSGAIGPHYLAQPIGSTLNSEQKYDGFYAHMVYGSAKAWRQKIVLKAKNMSASVVYPKMVAEAKEVVKMYPKKFWE
;
A
#
# COMPACT_ATOMS: atom_id res chain seq x y z
N MET A 1 -16.09 -2.39 3.94
CA MET A 1 -15.54 -1.14 3.38
C MET A 1 -15.21 -1.38 1.91
N THR A 2 -15.85 -0.66 0.99
CA THR A 2 -15.75 -0.88 -0.45
C THR A 2 -14.61 -0.03 -1.01
N TYR A 3 -13.59 -0.65 -1.63
CA TYR A 3 -12.42 0.04 -2.20
C TYR A 3 -12.77 0.99 -3.35
N ILE A 4 -13.93 0.77 -3.95
CA ILE A 4 -14.56 1.65 -4.92
C ILE A 4 -15.93 2.05 -4.34
N THR A 5 -16.17 3.35 -4.25
CA THR A 5 -17.45 3.88 -3.77
C THR A 5 -18.57 3.64 -4.79
N GLN A 6 -19.82 3.58 -4.33
CA GLN A 6 -20.97 3.42 -5.23
C GLN A 6 -21.07 4.55 -6.28
N SER A 7 -20.68 5.77 -5.91
CA SER A 7 -20.62 6.89 -6.85
C SER A 7 -19.55 6.70 -7.93
N GLN A 8 -18.39 6.10 -7.58
CA GLN A 8 -17.37 5.72 -8.56
C GLN A 8 -17.86 4.60 -9.47
N ILE A 9 -18.51 3.56 -8.95
CA ILE A 9 -19.10 2.49 -9.76
C ILE A 9 -20.16 3.04 -10.72
N SER A 10 -21.06 3.90 -10.25
CA SER A 10 -22.08 4.54 -11.09
C SER A 10 -21.47 5.36 -12.23
N ARG A 11 -20.40 6.13 -11.97
CA ARG A 11 -19.67 6.87 -12.99
C ARG A 11 -18.99 5.96 -14.00
N LEU A 12 -18.39 4.85 -13.53
CA LEU A 12 -17.77 3.87 -14.42
C LEU A 12 -18.81 3.18 -15.30
N LYS A 13 -19.97 2.78 -14.77
CA LYS A 13 -21.07 2.19 -15.54
C LYS A 13 -21.62 3.16 -16.60
N LYS A 14 -21.72 4.45 -16.28
CA LYS A 14 -22.08 5.48 -17.27
C LYS A 14 -21.00 5.63 -18.34
N ALA A 15 -19.73 5.60 -17.96
CA ALA A 15 -18.60 5.70 -18.89
C ALA A 15 -18.43 4.45 -19.77
N SER A 16 -18.79 3.26 -19.28
CA SER A 16 -18.74 2.01 -20.04
C SER A 16 -20.00 1.78 -20.90
N GLY A 17 -21.16 2.29 -20.48
CA GLY A 17 -22.44 2.12 -21.16
C GLY A 17 -22.78 3.19 -22.20
N THR A 18 -22.07 4.33 -22.21
CA THR A 18 -22.19 5.32 -23.28
C THR A 18 -21.12 5.05 -24.33
N GLY A 19 -21.50 4.97 -25.61
CA GLY A 19 -20.64 4.65 -26.76
C GLY A 19 -19.55 5.69 -27.07
N ALA A 20 -18.71 6.04 -26.09
CA ALA A 20 -17.57 6.91 -26.25
C ALA A 20 -16.41 6.13 -26.88
N LYS A 21 -16.42 6.04 -28.21
CA LYS A 21 -15.31 5.61 -29.09
C LYS A 21 -13.99 6.40 -28.92
N THR A 22 -13.78 7.15 -27.83
CA THR A 22 -12.71 8.16 -27.72
C THR A 22 -11.93 8.15 -26.40
N ARG A 23 -11.99 7.09 -25.60
CA ARG A 23 -11.02 6.88 -24.52
C ARG A 23 -10.44 5.48 -24.65
N GLY A 24 -9.15 5.43 -24.97
CA GLY A 24 -8.46 4.24 -25.46
C GLY A 24 -8.68 2.98 -24.60
N ILE A 25 -8.45 1.83 -25.22
CA ILE A 25 -8.62 0.46 -24.71
C ILE A 25 -8.19 0.28 -23.24
N PHE A 26 -7.16 1.00 -22.78
CA PHE A 26 -6.70 1.00 -21.38
C PHE A 26 -7.70 1.60 -20.36
N ALA A 27 -8.45 2.64 -20.73
CA ALA A 27 -9.46 3.27 -19.87
C ALA A 27 -10.75 2.44 -19.80
N ASN A 28 -11.18 1.86 -20.93
CA ASN A 28 -12.38 1.03 -20.99
C ASN A 28 -12.13 -0.35 -20.34
N GLY A 29 -11.00 -0.99 -20.63
CA GLY A 29 -10.64 -2.27 -20.02
C GLY A 29 -10.49 -2.20 -18.49
N LEU A 30 -9.91 -1.11 -17.96
CA LEU A 30 -9.82 -0.93 -16.50
C LEU A 30 -11.20 -0.68 -15.86
N ALA A 31 -12.05 0.11 -16.52
CA ALA A 31 -13.41 0.37 -16.03
C ALA A 31 -14.24 -0.92 -15.97
N GLU A 32 -14.20 -1.73 -17.03
CA GLU A 32 -14.85 -3.04 -17.10
C GLU A 32 -14.30 -4.00 -16.04
N THR A 33 -12.97 -4.08 -15.88
CA THR A 33 -12.31 -4.90 -14.84
C THR A 33 -12.80 -4.51 -13.44
N VAL A 34 -12.96 -3.22 -13.17
CA VAL A 34 -13.43 -2.71 -11.87
C VAL A 34 -14.91 -3.03 -11.63
N ILE A 35 -15.75 -2.93 -12.67
CA ILE A 35 -17.16 -3.30 -12.60
C ILE A 35 -17.30 -4.81 -12.36
N GLU A 36 -16.60 -5.63 -13.15
CA GLU A 36 -16.58 -7.09 -13.02
C GLU A 36 -16.14 -7.50 -11.61
N LEU A 37 -15.06 -6.91 -11.11
CA LEU A 37 -14.58 -7.16 -9.75
C LEU A 37 -15.66 -6.84 -8.71
N ASN A 38 -16.32 -5.69 -8.80
CA ASN A 38 -17.37 -5.30 -7.87
C ASN A 38 -18.53 -6.30 -7.88
N ASP A 39 -18.95 -6.73 -9.07
CA ASP A 39 -20.04 -7.68 -9.23
C ASP A 39 -19.68 -9.05 -8.65
N ILE A 40 -18.45 -9.55 -8.85
CA ILE A 40 -17.98 -10.78 -8.21
C ILE A 40 -17.91 -10.62 -6.68
N LEU A 41 -17.29 -9.53 -6.18
CA LEU A 41 -17.12 -9.30 -4.75
C LEU A 41 -18.46 -9.23 -4.01
N SER A 42 -19.52 -8.72 -4.65
CA SER A 42 -20.87 -8.69 -4.07
C SER A 42 -21.46 -10.07 -3.81
N LYS A 43 -20.98 -11.11 -4.51
CA LYS A 43 -21.48 -12.49 -4.49
C LYS A 43 -20.57 -13.44 -3.71
N ILE A 44 -19.59 -12.93 -2.96
CA ILE A 44 -18.69 -13.74 -2.12
C ILE A 44 -18.71 -13.23 -0.67
N THR A 45 -18.39 -14.12 0.28
CA THR A 45 -18.33 -13.81 1.72
C THR A 45 -17.23 -12.79 2.04
N ILE A 46 -17.32 -12.13 3.19
CA ILE A 46 -16.34 -11.10 3.61
C ILE A 46 -14.92 -11.67 3.62
N ASP A 47 -14.72 -12.88 4.16
CA ASP A 47 -13.40 -13.51 4.23
C ASP A 47 -12.80 -13.74 2.84
N LYS A 48 -13.61 -14.19 1.87
CA LYS A 48 -13.16 -14.37 0.49
C LYS A 48 -12.87 -13.06 -0.23
N ARG A 49 -13.55 -11.97 0.13
CA ARG A 49 -13.15 -10.63 -0.34
C ARG A 49 -11.74 -10.28 0.13
N MET A 50 -11.35 -10.71 1.33
CA MET A 50 -10.02 -10.46 1.88
C MET A 50 -8.93 -11.21 1.11
N ASP A 51 -9.18 -12.47 0.73
CA ASP A 51 -8.28 -13.26 -0.12
C ASP A 51 -8.02 -12.53 -1.45
N VAL A 52 -9.09 -12.07 -2.10
CA VAL A 52 -9.02 -11.29 -3.35
C VAL A 52 -8.20 -10.00 -3.18
N ILE A 53 -8.39 -9.26 -2.09
CA ILE A 53 -7.61 -8.05 -1.80
C ILE A 53 -6.14 -8.38 -1.57
N ASN A 54 -5.85 -9.45 -0.83
CA ASN A 54 -4.49 -9.85 -0.52
C ASN A 54 -3.72 -10.31 -1.77
N ALA A 55 -4.38 -10.88 -2.78
CA ALA A 55 -3.74 -11.21 -4.06
C ALA A 55 -3.18 -9.98 -4.81
N GLY A 56 -3.83 -8.81 -4.67
CA GLY A 56 -3.37 -7.55 -5.25
C GLY A 56 -2.22 -6.86 -4.49
N MET A 57 -2.02 -7.23 -3.22
CA MET A 57 -1.12 -6.51 -2.31
C MET A 57 0.36 -6.50 -2.71
N PRO A 58 0.96 -7.63 -3.14
CA PRO A 58 2.36 -7.62 -3.56
C PRO A 58 2.61 -6.67 -4.73
N ALA A 59 1.70 -6.61 -5.70
CA ALA A 59 1.81 -5.71 -6.84
C ALA A 59 1.70 -4.24 -6.41
N ALA A 60 0.76 -3.92 -5.52
CA ALA A 60 0.63 -2.60 -4.97
C ALA A 60 1.89 -2.19 -4.19
N ILE A 61 2.42 -3.03 -3.31
CA ILE A 61 3.64 -2.75 -2.52
C ILE A 61 4.82 -2.43 -3.46
N ASN A 62 5.00 -3.18 -4.54
CA ASN A 62 6.09 -2.92 -5.50
C ASN A 62 5.96 -1.55 -6.17
N VAL A 63 4.74 -1.12 -6.52
CA VAL A 63 4.49 0.23 -7.06
C VAL A 63 4.77 1.31 -6.01
N TYR A 64 4.40 1.10 -4.75
CA TYR A 64 4.76 2.04 -3.69
C TYR A 64 6.28 2.15 -3.51
N LYS A 65 6.99 1.02 -3.51
CA LYS A 65 8.45 1.00 -3.37
C LYS A 65 9.16 1.67 -4.55
N SER A 66 8.68 1.50 -5.78
CA SER A 66 9.31 2.10 -6.97
C SER A 66 9.20 3.62 -7.02
N LEU A 67 8.19 4.20 -6.37
CA LEU A 67 8.02 5.65 -6.26
C LEU A 67 8.92 6.30 -5.21
N ILE A 68 9.54 5.50 -4.35
CA ILE A 68 10.36 6.00 -3.25
C ILE A 68 11.81 6.09 -3.72
N PRO A 69 12.43 7.27 -3.65
CA PRO A 69 13.83 7.43 -3.99
C PRO A 69 14.72 6.71 -2.97
N ILE A 70 15.79 6.12 -3.47
CA ILE A 70 16.84 5.53 -2.65
C ILE A 70 17.86 6.62 -2.35
N SER A 71 18.05 6.94 -1.06
CA SER A 71 19.13 7.83 -0.64
C SER A 71 20.48 7.24 -1.06
N LYS A 72 21.35 8.05 -1.67
CA LYS A 72 22.74 7.67 -1.95
C LYS A 72 23.65 7.75 -0.72
N LYS A 73 23.18 8.41 0.35
CA LYS A 73 23.95 8.64 1.58
C LYS A 73 23.29 7.94 2.77
N GLU A 74 24.13 7.60 3.73
CA GLU A 74 23.69 7.23 5.07
C GLU A 74 23.17 8.47 5.81
N HIS A 75 22.13 8.28 6.62
CA HIS A 75 21.58 9.32 7.49
C HIS A 75 21.76 8.92 8.93
N LYS A 76 22.25 9.83 9.75
CA LYS A 76 22.40 9.60 11.19
C LYS A 76 21.34 10.39 11.93
N ILE A 77 20.49 9.70 12.67
CA ILE A 77 19.39 10.30 13.44
C ILE A 77 19.87 10.40 14.88
N SER A 78 20.02 11.62 15.41
CA SER A 78 20.42 11.84 16.81
C SER A 78 19.21 11.79 17.76
N THR A 79 19.44 11.35 18.99
CA THR A 79 18.42 11.14 20.02
C THR A 79 17.98 12.43 20.71
N PHE A 80 18.76 13.50 20.61
CA PHE A 80 18.60 14.67 21.48
C PHE A 80 17.96 15.86 20.74
N ALA A 81 16.97 16.47 21.40
CA ALA A 81 16.63 17.86 21.12
C ALA A 81 17.89 18.71 21.29
N LYS A 82 18.14 19.65 20.36
CA LYS A 82 19.20 20.66 20.52
C LYS A 82 19.10 21.26 21.92
N GLY A 83 20.03 20.92 22.82
CA GLY A 83 20.13 21.50 24.16
C GLY A 83 20.08 20.56 25.37
N VAL A 84 19.81 19.25 25.22
CA VAL A 84 19.78 18.34 26.37
C VAL A 84 21.01 17.43 26.37
N GLY A 85 21.98 17.79 27.22
CA GLY A 85 23.00 16.92 27.84
C GLY A 85 23.78 15.95 26.93
N LYS A 86 25.08 16.21 26.77
CA LYS A 86 26.07 15.25 26.24
C LYS A 86 25.95 13.92 26.99
N SER A 87 25.57 12.84 26.30
CA SER A 87 25.87 11.49 26.79
C SER A 87 27.24 11.09 26.26
N GLY A 88 28.19 10.89 27.16
CA GLY A 88 29.52 10.38 26.82
C GLY A 88 29.47 8.94 26.32
N GLY A 89 30.49 8.57 25.52
CA GLY A 89 30.86 7.19 25.22
C GLY A 89 30.00 6.47 24.16
N ASN A 90 30.42 6.56 22.90
CA ASN A 90 30.16 5.62 21.79
C ASN A 90 28.74 5.47 21.20
N ALA A 91 27.73 6.26 21.60
CA ALA A 91 26.41 6.23 20.94
C ALA A 91 25.92 7.63 20.55
N ASP A 92 26.64 8.32 19.65
CA ASP A 92 26.31 9.69 19.21
C ASP A 92 24.96 9.81 18.45
N TYR A 93 24.38 8.68 18.02
CA TYR A 93 23.17 8.63 17.20
C TYR A 93 22.16 7.60 17.70
N ARG A 94 20.87 7.95 17.66
CA ARG A 94 19.75 7.04 17.88
C ARG A 94 19.75 5.93 16.84
N TYR A 95 19.84 6.29 15.56
CA TYR A 95 19.85 5.35 14.43
C TYR A 95 20.86 5.75 13.36
N ILE A 96 21.49 4.74 12.77
CA ILE A 96 22.19 4.85 11.49
C ILE A 96 21.28 4.28 10.40
N VAL A 97 20.83 5.11 9.46
CA VAL A 97 19.91 4.73 8.40
C VAL A 97 20.65 4.56 7.09
N LYS A 98 20.80 3.31 6.62
CA LYS A 98 21.45 3.00 5.35
C LYS A 98 20.51 3.27 4.16
N PRO A 99 21.07 3.47 2.94
CA PRO A 99 20.31 3.47 1.70
C PRO A 99 19.23 2.38 1.61
N GLY A 100 18.06 2.75 1.08
CA GLY A 100 16.93 1.85 0.88
C GLY A 100 16.01 1.64 2.09
N ASN A 101 16.29 2.20 3.27
CA ASN A 101 15.44 2.04 4.46
C ASN A 101 13.97 2.40 4.21
N LEU A 102 13.71 3.49 3.47
CA LEU A 102 12.34 3.90 3.13
C LEU A 102 11.58 2.85 2.32
N GLN A 103 12.24 2.22 1.33
CA GLN A 103 11.59 1.19 0.54
C GLN A 103 11.32 -0.05 1.39
N ARG A 104 12.27 -0.44 2.25
CA ARG A 104 12.12 -1.57 3.16
C ARG A 104 11.01 -1.36 4.19
N SER A 105 10.81 -0.13 4.64
CA SER A 105 9.75 0.20 5.61
C SER A 105 8.34 0.20 5.01
N ILE A 106 8.18 0.18 3.68
CA ILE A 106 6.85 0.02 3.07
C ILE A 106 6.40 -1.42 3.16
N LYS A 107 5.37 -1.65 3.96
CA LYS A 107 4.81 -2.97 4.22
C LYS A 107 3.29 -2.97 4.06
N GLY A 108 2.72 -4.16 3.94
CA GLY A 108 1.29 -4.40 4.15
C GLY A 108 0.96 -4.28 5.65
N LEU A 109 0.43 -3.13 6.05
CA LEU A 109 0.13 -2.83 7.46
C LEU A 109 -1.00 -3.70 8.01
N SER A 110 -1.94 -4.11 7.15
CA SER A 110 -3.09 -4.94 7.52
C SER A 110 -2.70 -6.31 8.08
N GLN A 111 -1.55 -6.86 7.69
CA GLN A 111 -1.05 -8.15 8.19
C GLN A 111 -0.19 -8.00 9.45
N LEU A 112 0.51 -6.87 9.58
CA LEU A 112 1.46 -6.62 10.65
C LEU A 112 0.80 -6.09 11.92
N LEU A 113 -0.23 -5.26 11.76
CA LEU A 113 -0.82 -4.52 12.86
C LEU A 113 -2.22 -5.06 13.19
N LYS A 114 -2.28 -6.24 13.82
CA LYS A 114 -3.55 -6.88 14.26
C LYS A 114 -4.45 -5.96 15.10
N LYS A 115 -3.85 -5.00 15.82
CA LYS A 115 -4.56 -3.99 16.64
C LYS A 115 -5.31 -2.95 15.79
N TYR A 116 -4.87 -2.69 14.57
CA TYR A 116 -5.59 -1.83 13.64
C TYR A 116 -6.74 -2.65 13.06
N LYS A 117 -7.90 -2.60 13.72
CA LYS A 117 -9.17 -3.19 13.27
C LYS A 117 -9.65 -2.70 11.89
N TRP A 118 -8.88 -1.84 11.22
CA TRP A 118 -9.27 -1.11 10.03
C TRP A 118 -8.41 -1.52 8.84
N ASN A 119 -9.13 -1.99 7.82
CA ASN A 119 -8.75 -2.07 6.40
C ASN A 119 -7.71 -3.12 6.05
N SER A 120 -8.22 -4.23 5.49
CA SER A 120 -7.45 -4.99 4.50
C SER A 120 -6.74 -4.05 3.52
N GLY A 121 -5.70 -4.54 2.87
CA GLY A 121 -5.09 -3.79 1.78
C GLY A 121 -4.32 -2.53 2.19
N ALA A 122 -4.14 -2.27 3.49
CA ALA A 122 -3.44 -1.08 3.97
C ALA A 122 -1.93 -1.19 3.69
N ILE A 123 -1.39 -0.21 2.95
CA ILE A 123 0.04 -0.12 2.62
C ILE A 123 0.59 1.20 3.16
N GLY A 124 1.75 1.14 3.81
CA GLY A 124 2.41 2.33 4.29
C GLY A 124 3.73 2.05 4.99
N PRO A 125 4.41 3.12 5.45
CA PRO A 125 5.60 2.98 6.27
C PRO A 125 5.22 2.32 7.60
N HIS A 126 5.88 1.21 7.93
CA HIS A 126 5.74 0.55 9.21
C HIS A 126 6.76 1.13 10.20
N TYR A 127 6.26 1.70 11.31
CA TYR A 127 7.07 2.24 12.39
C TYR A 127 7.49 1.09 13.29
N LEU A 128 8.76 0.71 13.17
CA LEU A 128 9.36 -0.33 13.98
C LEU A 128 10.53 0.30 14.72
N ALA A 129 10.28 0.72 15.96
CA ALA A 129 11.31 1.31 16.80
C ALA A 129 12.43 0.30 17.03
N GLN A 130 13.65 0.70 16.69
CA GLN A 130 14.83 -0.12 16.90
C GLN A 130 15.56 0.30 18.19
N PRO A 131 16.42 -0.56 18.75
CA PRO A 131 17.31 -0.17 19.85
C PRO A 131 18.21 1.01 19.48
N ILE A 132 18.60 1.82 20.47
CA ILE A 132 19.55 2.92 20.27
C ILE A 132 20.88 2.37 19.73
N GLY A 133 21.50 3.09 18.81
CA GLY A 133 22.74 2.66 18.14
C GLY A 133 22.51 1.67 16.98
N SER A 134 21.25 1.34 16.65
CA SER A 134 20.95 0.40 15.58
C SER A 134 21.33 0.93 14.19
N THR A 135 21.81 0.02 13.35
CA THR A 135 22.01 0.26 11.91
C THR A 135 20.86 -0.36 11.11
N LEU A 136 20.10 0.48 10.40
CA LEU A 136 18.92 0.13 9.61
C LEU A 136 19.31 -0.27 8.17
N ASN A 137 19.76 -1.50 7.98
CA ASN A 137 20.34 -1.98 6.72
C ASN A 137 19.66 -3.20 6.08
N SER A 138 18.53 -3.67 6.62
CA SER A 138 17.90 -4.91 6.16
C SER A 138 16.39 -4.84 6.19
N GLU A 139 15.73 -5.87 5.64
CA GLU A 139 14.26 -6.00 5.63
C GLU A 139 13.68 -6.24 7.04
N GLN A 140 14.53 -6.60 8.01
CA GLN A 140 14.21 -6.80 9.42
C GLN A 140 14.61 -5.59 10.28
N LYS A 141 15.66 -4.86 9.88
CA LYS A 141 16.14 -3.64 10.55
C LYS A 141 15.80 -2.41 9.71
N TYR A 142 14.59 -1.89 9.92
CA TYR A 142 14.08 -0.68 9.29
C TYR A 142 13.25 0.15 10.27
N ASP A 143 12.99 1.40 9.88
CA ASP A 143 12.02 2.26 10.57
C ASP A 143 11.31 3.19 9.58
N GLY A 144 9.98 3.16 9.61
CA GLY A 144 9.07 4.02 8.85
C GLY A 144 9.06 5.49 9.28
N PHE A 145 9.55 5.84 10.49
CA PHE A 145 9.67 7.23 10.93
C PHE A 145 10.46 8.10 9.93
N TYR A 146 11.47 7.49 9.31
CA TYR A 146 12.30 8.13 8.29
C TYR A 146 11.48 8.64 7.08
N ALA A 147 10.33 8.03 6.77
CA ALA A 147 9.46 8.50 5.68
C ALA A 147 8.90 9.90 5.97
N HIS A 148 8.52 10.20 7.21
CA HIS A 148 8.06 11.55 7.56
C HIS A 148 9.19 12.56 7.57
N MET A 149 10.41 12.16 7.93
CA MET A 149 11.57 13.04 7.83
C MET A 149 11.85 13.45 6.38
N VAL A 150 11.87 12.49 5.46
CA VAL A 150 12.23 12.76 4.04
C VAL A 150 11.17 13.60 3.33
N TYR A 151 9.90 13.40 3.65
CA TYR A 151 8.79 14.13 2.99
C TYR A 151 8.28 15.32 3.81
N GLY A 152 8.81 15.56 5.01
CA GLY A 152 8.48 16.67 5.90
C GLY A 152 7.15 16.55 6.65
N SER A 153 6.16 15.83 6.11
CA SER A 153 4.89 15.58 6.80
C SER A 153 4.15 14.35 6.27
N ALA A 154 3.20 13.84 7.05
CA ALA A 154 2.27 12.81 6.61
C ALA A 154 1.40 13.27 5.41
N LYS A 155 1.03 14.56 5.38
CA LYS A 155 0.27 15.16 4.26
C LYS A 155 1.07 15.12 2.96
N ALA A 156 2.35 15.51 3.02
CA ALA A 156 3.25 15.49 1.87
C ALA A 156 3.52 14.06 1.39
N TRP A 157 3.71 13.11 2.31
CA TRP A 157 3.80 11.68 1.99
C TRP A 157 2.55 11.19 1.22
N ARG A 158 1.35 11.53 1.72
CA ARG A 158 0.09 11.14 1.07
C ARG A 158 -0.01 11.68 -0.35
N GLN A 159 0.32 12.95 -0.56
CA GLN A 159 0.22 13.59 -1.87
C GLN A 159 1.26 13.05 -2.86
N LYS A 160 2.52 12.95 -2.44
CA LYS A 160 3.65 12.58 -3.31
C LYS A 160 3.71 11.09 -3.61
N ILE A 161 3.36 10.25 -2.64
CA ILE A 161 3.51 8.79 -2.75
C ILE A 161 2.16 8.10 -2.80
N VAL A 162 1.32 8.22 -1.78
CA VAL A 162 0.09 7.40 -1.67
C VAL A 162 -0.85 7.62 -2.86
N LEU A 163 -1.15 8.87 -3.22
CA LEU A 163 -2.08 9.17 -4.30
C LEU A 163 -1.52 8.75 -5.67
N LYS A 164 -0.22 9.00 -5.90
CA LYS A 164 0.47 8.60 -7.14
C LYS A 164 0.52 7.08 -7.27
N ALA A 165 0.88 6.40 -6.19
CA ALA A 165 0.92 4.94 -6.13
C ALA A 165 -0.46 4.33 -6.41
N LYS A 166 -1.52 4.87 -5.78
CA LYS A 166 -2.90 4.43 -6.02
C LYS A 166 -3.29 4.47 -7.51
N ASN A 167 -2.96 5.56 -8.18
CA ASN A 167 -3.29 5.73 -9.60
C ASN A 167 -2.47 4.78 -10.49
N MET A 168 -1.17 4.64 -10.22
CA MET A 168 -0.30 3.74 -11.00
C MET A 168 -0.60 2.27 -10.75
N SER A 169 -0.95 1.90 -9.52
CA SER A 169 -1.20 0.51 -9.13
C SER A 169 -2.51 -0.02 -9.70
N ALA A 170 -3.47 0.83 -10.06
CA ALA A 170 -4.78 0.41 -10.55
C ALA A 170 -4.67 -0.59 -11.74
N SER A 171 -3.80 -0.29 -12.71
CA SER A 171 -3.59 -1.11 -13.91
C SER A 171 -3.01 -2.50 -13.65
N VAL A 172 -2.33 -2.70 -12.51
CA VAL A 172 -1.68 -3.97 -12.16
C VAL A 172 -2.36 -4.71 -11.02
N VAL A 173 -3.09 -3.99 -10.15
CA VAL A 173 -3.78 -4.55 -8.99
C VAL A 173 -5.14 -5.12 -9.38
N TYR A 174 -5.96 -4.37 -10.12
CA TYR A 174 -7.32 -4.80 -10.44
C TYR A 174 -7.35 -6.09 -11.27
N PRO A 175 -6.49 -6.29 -12.30
CA PRO A 175 -6.45 -7.57 -13.02
C PRO A 175 -6.10 -8.77 -12.12
N LYS A 176 -5.17 -8.60 -11.17
CA LYS A 176 -4.81 -9.65 -10.21
C LYS A 176 -5.97 -9.98 -9.26
N MET A 177 -6.65 -8.96 -8.77
CA MET A 177 -7.84 -9.14 -7.94
C MET A 177 -8.95 -9.86 -8.72
N VAL A 178 -9.18 -9.52 -9.98
CA VAL A 178 -10.19 -10.19 -10.82
C VAL A 178 -9.82 -11.65 -11.08
N ALA A 179 -8.55 -11.95 -11.37
CA ALA A 179 -8.09 -13.32 -11.55
C ALA A 179 -8.36 -14.16 -10.30
N GLU A 180 -7.98 -13.67 -9.12
CA GLU A 180 -8.24 -14.34 -7.84
C GLU A 180 -9.74 -14.51 -7.59
N ALA A 181 -10.53 -13.46 -7.85
CA ALA A 181 -11.98 -13.50 -7.66
C ALA A 181 -12.65 -14.56 -8.55
N LYS A 182 -12.18 -14.74 -9.79
CA LYS A 182 -12.66 -15.79 -10.69
C LYS A 182 -12.33 -17.18 -10.17
N GLU A 183 -11.12 -17.40 -9.65
CA GLU A 183 -10.73 -18.68 -9.06
C GLU A 183 -11.54 -19.01 -7.80
N VAL A 184 -11.77 -18.02 -6.94
CA VAL A 184 -12.66 -18.18 -5.78
C VAL A 184 -14.07 -18.60 -6.22
N VAL A 185 -14.65 -17.96 -7.23
CA VAL A 185 -15.99 -18.33 -7.72
C VAL A 185 -16.01 -19.76 -8.29
N LYS A 186 -14.97 -20.18 -9.02
CA LYS A 186 -14.85 -21.56 -9.54
C LYS A 186 -14.77 -22.60 -8.43
N MET A 187 -14.08 -22.29 -7.34
CA MET A 187 -13.92 -23.19 -6.19
C MET A 187 -15.20 -23.33 -5.34
N TYR A 188 -16.12 -22.36 -5.41
CA TYR A 188 -17.36 -22.36 -4.63
C TYR A 188 -18.60 -22.20 -5.53
N PRO A 189 -18.89 -23.16 -6.43
CA PRO A 189 -20.02 -23.05 -7.33
C PRO A 189 -21.34 -23.19 -6.56
N LYS A 190 -22.08 -22.08 -6.47
CA LYS A 190 -23.51 -21.89 -6.10
C LYS A 190 -24.07 -22.50 -4.80
N LYS A 191 -23.54 -23.60 -4.24
CA LYS A 191 -24.13 -24.29 -3.07
C LYS A 191 -23.90 -23.62 -1.70
N PHE A 192 -23.26 -22.44 -1.65
CA PHE A 192 -23.09 -21.68 -0.42
C PHE A 192 -24.09 -20.50 -0.30
N TRP A 193 -25.05 -20.40 -1.23
CA TRP A 193 -26.02 -19.30 -1.34
C TRP A 193 -27.49 -19.76 -1.35
N GLU A 194 -27.76 -21.02 -1.00
CA GLU A 194 -29.09 -21.49 -0.59
C GLU A 194 -29.14 -21.64 0.92
#